data_AF-A0A315XFS4-F1
#
_entry.id   AF-A0A315XFS4-F1
#
_cell.length_a   1.000
_cell.length_b   1.000
_cell.length_c   1.000
_cell.angle_alpha   90.00
_cell.angle_beta   90.00
_cell.angle_gamma   90.00
#
_symmetry.space_group_name_H-M   'P 1'
#
loop_
_entity.id
_entity.type
_entity.pdbx_description
1 polymer ?
#
loop_
_entity_poly.entity_id
_entity_poly.type
_entity_poly.pdbx_seq_one_letter_code
_entity_poly.pdbx_strand_id
1 'polypeptide(L)'
;MSLQTNRSNIATRTEVDAIKAAASRGLAWLQEQRPQTIKDISRSIQALSMWDESASILIGKLISMKKDGYWETQTPINDTARACIALSGYQKIQIEILNWIQEQQRGDNWNNNEIDTAYALMALGDRMIKNIQGCEWLIRNYGPKWEHAGTTSLIITALIKQDGEKYSDFIKERASWLLSKREDSGWTYIATSNLVIQALILAGVEEKDIVPSIKWLLGKQQENGSWKDIISTTLSLISLKMYLDKLNSISDE
;
A
#
# COMPACT_ATOMS: atom_id res chain seq x y z
N MET A 1 38.28 -20.03 17.24
CA MET A 1 36.85 -20.24 16.90
C MET A 1 36.04 -19.25 17.72
N SER A 2 35.68 -18.11 17.12
CA SER A 2 34.81 -17.10 17.73
C SER A 2 33.39 -17.35 17.21
N LEU A 3 32.51 -17.82 18.07
CA LEU A 3 31.08 -17.89 17.81
C LEU A 3 30.52 -16.47 17.96
N GLN A 4 30.49 -15.73 16.85
CA GLN A 4 29.61 -14.57 16.75
C GLN A 4 28.18 -15.09 16.63
N THR A 5 27.46 -15.01 17.73
CA THR A 5 26.04 -15.29 17.83
C THR A 5 25.29 -14.32 16.90
N ASN A 6 24.68 -14.88 15.86
CA ASN A 6 23.66 -14.23 15.04
C ASN A 6 22.55 -13.74 15.99
N ARG A 7 22.54 -12.44 16.29
CA ARG A 7 21.36 -11.78 16.86
C ARG A 7 20.42 -11.50 15.70
N SER A 8 19.44 -12.36 15.50
CA SER A 8 18.18 -11.95 14.87
C SER A 8 17.67 -10.75 15.66
N ASN A 9 17.52 -9.64 14.97
CA ASN A 9 17.32 -8.34 15.60
C ASN A 9 15.83 -8.18 15.87
N ILE A 10 15.30 -8.89 16.86
CA ILE A 10 13.92 -8.71 17.34
C ILE A 10 13.76 -7.23 17.71
N ALA A 11 12.82 -6.54 17.07
CA ALA A 11 12.51 -5.15 17.39
C ALA A 11 12.39 -4.97 18.91
N THR A 12 13.10 -3.97 19.44
CA THR A 12 13.11 -3.75 20.88
C THR A 12 11.70 -3.39 21.35
N ARG A 13 11.31 -3.80 22.57
CA ARG A 13 10.03 -3.40 23.18
C ARG A 13 9.77 -1.89 23.06
N THR A 14 10.82 -1.08 23.20
CA THR A 14 10.81 0.37 23.03
C THR A 14 10.41 0.82 21.63
N GLU A 15 10.79 0.10 20.57
CA GLU A 15 10.44 0.41 19.19
C GLU A 15 8.96 0.11 18.89
N VAL A 16 8.45 -1.02 19.37
CA VAL A 16 7.02 -1.36 19.28
C VAL A 16 6.16 -0.31 20.00
N ASP A 17 6.57 0.11 21.20
CA ASP A 17 5.88 1.14 21.97
C ASP A 17 5.89 2.50 21.24
N ALA A 18 7.02 2.87 20.62
CA ALA A 18 7.13 4.09 19.83
C ALA A 18 6.20 4.08 18.61
N ILE A 19 6.09 2.95 17.91
CA ILE A 19 5.18 2.80 16.77
C ILE A 19 3.73 2.93 17.22
N LYS A 20 3.34 2.26 18.31
CA LYS A 20 1.97 2.34 18.85
C LYS A 20 1.61 3.75 19.29
N ALA A 21 2.55 4.46 19.94
CA ALA A 21 2.35 5.85 20.34
C ALA A 21 2.18 6.78 19.12
N ALA A 22 3.03 6.63 18.10
CA ALA A 22 2.92 7.40 16.87
C ALA A 22 1.59 7.11 16.14
N ALA A 23 1.20 5.84 16.03
CA ALA A 23 -0.05 5.43 15.40
C ALA A 23 -1.27 6.03 16.12
N SER A 24 -1.32 5.97 17.45
CA SER A 24 -2.40 6.54 18.25
C SER A 24 -2.61 8.03 17.96
N ARG A 25 -1.52 8.83 17.90
CA ARG A 25 -1.61 10.25 17.54
C ARG A 25 -2.10 10.47 16.10
N GLY A 26 -1.62 9.64 15.16
CA GLY A 26 -2.03 9.72 13.76
C GLY A 26 -3.51 9.36 13.55
N LEU A 27 -4.01 8.35 14.27
CA LEU A 27 -5.41 7.94 14.23
C LEU A 27 -6.31 9.02 14.82
N ALA A 28 -5.94 9.60 15.97
CA ALA A 28 -6.68 10.71 16.58
C ALA A 28 -6.79 11.90 15.60
N TRP A 29 -5.66 12.30 14.99
CA TRP A 29 -5.67 13.36 13.97
C TRP A 29 -6.54 12.99 12.77
N LEU A 30 -6.49 11.74 12.29
CA LEU A 30 -7.24 11.28 11.13
C LEU A 30 -8.76 11.28 11.37
N GLN A 31 -9.20 10.94 12.59
CA GLN A 31 -10.61 10.91 12.99
C GLN A 31 -11.25 12.32 12.99
N GLU A 32 -10.45 13.37 13.16
CA GLU A 32 -10.91 14.76 13.06
C GLU A 32 -11.05 15.25 11.60
N GLN A 33 -10.50 14.51 10.64
CA GLN A 33 -10.50 14.92 9.23
C GLN A 33 -11.83 14.63 8.53
N ARG A 34 -12.10 15.41 7.48
CA ARG A 34 -13.28 15.26 6.62
C ARG A 34 -12.85 14.97 5.19
N PRO A 35 -12.36 13.76 4.87
CA PRO A 35 -11.90 13.42 3.52
C PRO A 35 -13.04 13.54 2.50
N GLN A 36 -12.76 14.14 1.35
CA GLN A 36 -13.76 14.43 0.31
C GLN A 36 -13.56 13.66 -0.98
N THR A 37 -12.31 13.35 -1.33
CA THR A 37 -12.01 12.63 -2.56
C THR A 37 -12.09 11.11 -2.35
N ILE A 38 -12.39 10.35 -3.41
CA ILE A 38 -12.40 8.87 -3.35
C ILE A 38 -11.05 8.34 -2.87
N LYS A 39 -9.96 8.95 -3.34
CA LYS A 39 -8.60 8.64 -2.91
C LYS A 39 -8.42 8.80 -1.40
N ASP A 40 -8.79 9.95 -0.83
CA ASP A 40 -8.64 10.22 0.60
C ASP A 40 -9.52 9.28 1.43
N ILE A 41 -10.80 9.16 1.06
CA ILE A 41 -11.77 8.32 1.77
C ILE A 41 -11.31 6.86 1.77
N SER A 42 -10.91 6.33 0.61
CA SER A 42 -10.47 4.93 0.47
C SER A 42 -9.23 4.63 1.31
N ARG A 43 -8.26 5.56 1.34
CA ARG A 43 -7.03 5.40 2.14
C ARG A 43 -7.31 5.54 3.64
N SER A 44 -8.19 6.45 4.05
CA SER A 44 -8.63 6.56 5.43
C SER A 44 -9.35 5.30 5.91
N ILE A 45 -10.22 4.72 5.08
CA ILE A 45 -10.86 3.44 5.41
C ILE A 45 -9.80 2.37 5.65
N GLN A 46 -8.89 2.14 4.69
CA GLN A 46 -7.83 1.13 4.83
C GLN A 46 -7.00 1.33 6.11
N ALA A 47 -6.56 2.56 6.37
CA ALA A 47 -5.76 2.86 7.55
C ALA A 47 -6.53 2.57 8.85
N LEU A 48 -7.77 3.04 8.98
CA LEU A 48 -8.58 2.78 10.17
C LEU A 48 -8.84 1.28 10.36
N SER A 49 -9.21 0.56 9.30
CA SER A 49 -9.47 -0.89 9.36
C SER A 49 -8.28 -1.67 9.86
N MET A 50 -7.08 -1.34 9.38
CA MET A 50 -5.86 -2.04 9.77
C MET A 50 -5.53 -1.87 11.26
N TRP A 51 -6.03 -0.80 11.89
CA TRP A 51 -5.85 -0.53 13.32
C TRP A 51 -7.09 -0.85 14.15
N ASP A 52 -8.03 -1.64 13.61
CA ASP A 52 -9.29 -2.02 14.26
C ASP A 52 -10.17 -0.81 14.67
N GLU A 53 -9.97 0.34 14.03
CA GLU A 53 -10.76 1.55 14.22
C GLU A 53 -12.02 1.56 13.33
N SER A 54 -13.08 2.20 13.81
CA SER A 54 -14.32 2.28 13.06
C SER A 54 -14.20 3.18 11.82
N ALA A 55 -14.41 2.60 10.63
CA ALA A 55 -14.49 3.33 9.36
C ALA A 55 -15.93 3.44 8.82
N SER A 56 -16.96 3.11 9.61
CA SER A 56 -18.35 2.94 9.13
C SER A 56 -18.92 4.17 8.42
N ILE A 57 -18.68 5.36 8.95
CA ILE A 57 -19.13 6.63 8.36
C ILE A 57 -18.47 6.85 6.99
N LEU A 58 -17.16 6.59 6.88
CA LEU A 58 -16.43 6.74 5.63
C LEU A 58 -16.85 5.70 4.59
N ILE A 59 -17.13 4.47 5.01
CA ILE A 59 -17.68 3.42 4.15
C ILE A 59 -19.04 3.82 3.60
N GLY A 60 -19.95 4.30 4.46
CA GLY A 60 -21.26 4.78 4.05
C GLY A 60 -21.14 5.93 3.05
N LYS A 61 -20.25 6.89 3.32
CA LYS A 61 -19.93 7.98 2.40
C LYS A 61 -19.41 7.45 1.06
N LEU A 62 -18.42 6.57 1.07
CA LEU A 62 -17.83 6.00 -0.14
C LEU A 62 -18.89 5.30 -1.00
N ILE A 63 -19.74 4.46 -0.40
CA ILE A 63 -20.82 3.76 -1.10
C ILE A 63 -21.84 4.75 -1.66
N SER A 64 -22.19 5.81 -0.92
CA SER A 64 -23.14 6.83 -1.39
C SER A 64 -22.65 7.63 -2.61
N MET A 65 -21.34 7.66 -2.84
CA MET A 65 -20.72 8.30 -4.01
C MET A 65 -20.62 7.36 -5.24
N LYS A 66 -20.99 6.08 -5.10
CA LYS A 66 -20.97 5.10 -6.18
C LYS A 66 -22.11 5.37 -7.16
N LYS A 67 -21.82 5.27 -8.47
CA LYS A 67 -22.80 5.30 -9.56
C LYS A 67 -22.73 3.96 -10.29
N ASP A 68 -23.80 3.18 -10.20
CA ASP A 68 -23.84 1.81 -10.72
C ASP A 68 -22.65 0.98 -10.18
N GLY A 69 -21.78 0.45 -11.04
CA GLY A 69 -20.61 -0.35 -10.66
C GLY A 69 -19.32 0.44 -10.37
N TYR A 70 -19.32 1.77 -10.38
CA TYR A 70 -18.06 2.54 -10.35
C TYR A 70 -18.20 3.91 -9.68
N TRP A 71 -17.08 4.62 -9.57
CA TRP A 71 -17.05 6.01 -9.11
C TRP A 71 -16.72 6.93 -10.30
N GLU A 72 -17.69 7.77 -10.66
CA GLU A 72 -17.58 8.73 -11.77
C GLU A 72 -16.68 9.91 -11.36
N THR A 73 -15.39 9.81 -11.66
CA THR A 73 -14.37 10.82 -11.36
C THR A 73 -13.54 11.15 -12.60
N GLN A 74 -12.55 12.06 -12.46
CA GLN A 74 -11.59 12.34 -13.54
C GLN A 74 -10.64 11.16 -13.81
N THR A 75 -10.50 10.23 -12.87
CA THR A 75 -9.67 9.01 -12.99
C THR A 75 -10.47 7.79 -12.55
N PRO A 76 -11.52 7.41 -13.30
CA PRO A 76 -12.53 6.48 -12.83
C PRO A 76 -11.99 5.07 -12.56
N ILE A 77 -11.00 4.61 -13.33
CA ILE A 77 -10.35 3.30 -13.10
C ILE A 77 -9.60 3.30 -11.76
N ASN A 78 -8.72 4.29 -11.54
CA ASN A 78 -7.96 4.41 -10.30
C ASN A 78 -8.85 4.53 -9.07
N ASP A 79 -9.86 5.40 -9.12
CA ASP A 79 -10.70 5.67 -7.96
C ASP A 79 -11.65 4.50 -7.68
N THR A 80 -12.17 3.83 -8.71
CA THR A 80 -12.97 2.61 -8.55
C THR A 80 -12.13 1.47 -7.98
N ALA A 81 -10.89 1.29 -8.46
CA ALA A 81 -9.98 0.30 -7.91
C ALA A 81 -9.60 0.60 -6.45
N ARG A 82 -9.32 1.85 -6.10
CA ARG A 82 -9.05 2.25 -4.69
C ARG A 82 -10.25 2.00 -3.79
N ALA A 83 -11.45 2.35 -4.25
CA ALA A 83 -12.69 2.10 -3.51
C ALA A 83 -12.90 0.60 -3.31
N CYS A 84 -12.67 -0.21 -4.35
CA CYS A 84 -12.74 -1.66 -4.28
C CYS A 84 -11.77 -2.22 -3.22
N ILE A 85 -10.49 -1.84 -3.29
CA ILE A 85 -9.46 -2.25 -2.31
C ILE A 85 -9.84 -1.82 -0.89
N ALA A 86 -10.41 -0.64 -0.70
CA ALA A 86 -10.83 -0.19 0.63
C ALA A 86 -12.02 -0.98 1.19
N LEU A 87 -12.94 -1.43 0.33
CA LEU A 87 -14.13 -2.20 0.72
C LEU A 87 -13.84 -3.69 0.88
N SER A 88 -12.70 -4.19 0.36
CA SER A 88 -12.32 -5.61 0.43
C SER A 88 -12.20 -6.11 1.86
N GLY A 89 -11.58 -5.31 2.74
CA GLY A 89 -11.41 -5.60 4.17
C GLY A 89 -12.72 -5.76 4.95
N TYR A 90 -13.86 -5.31 4.40
CA TYR A 90 -15.17 -5.41 5.05
C TYR A 90 -16.09 -6.44 4.42
N GLN A 91 -15.62 -7.22 3.43
CA GLN A 91 -16.45 -8.14 2.64
C GLN A 91 -17.67 -7.45 2.00
N LYS A 92 -17.57 -6.14 1.74
CA LYS A 92 -18.63 -5.30 1.16
C LYS A 92 -18.42 -5.03 -0.33
N ILE A 93 -17.47 -5.71 -0.98
CA ILE A 93 -17.29 -5.57 -2.43
C ILE A 93 -18.51 -6.15 -3.13
N GLN A 94 -19.18 -5.28 -3.88
CA GLN A 94 -20.24 -5.66 -4.79
C GLN A 94 -19.59 -6.17 -6.09
N ILE A 95 -20.03 -7.34 -6.56
CA ILE A 95 -19.47 -8.00 -7.75
C ILE A 95 -19.50 -7.10 -8.99
N GLU A 96 -20.47 -6.20 -9.08
CA GLU A 96 -20.60 -5.20 -10.15
C GLU A 96 -19.34 -4.34 -10.29
N ILE A 97 -18.65 -4.03 -9.19
CA ILE A 97 -17.43 -3.21 -9.21
C ILE A 97 -16.29 -3.94 -9.90
N LEU A 98 -16.12 -5.23 -9.61
CA LEU A 98 -15.10 -6.06 -10.24
C LEU A 98 -15.41 -6.27 -11.72
N ASN A 99 -16.68 -6.55 -12.05
CA ASN A 99 -17.13 -6.68 -13.44
C ASN A 99 -16.85 -5.40 -14.23
N TRP A 100 -17.19 -4.23 -13.68
CA TRP A 100 -16.91 -2.96 -14.32
C TRP A 100 -15.40 -2.76 -14.57
N ILE A 101 -14.55 -3.05 -13.58
CA ILE A 101 -13.07 -2.98 -13.76
C ILE A 101 -12.64 -3.91 -14.90
N GLN A 102 -13.12 -5.15 -14.95
CA GLN A 102 -12.75 -6.09 -16.03
C GLN A 102 -13.22 -5.61 -17.41
N GLU A 103 -14.43 -5.05 -17.52
CA GLU A 103 -14.98 -4.52 -18.77
C GLU A 103 -14.21 -3.30 -19.30
N GLN A 104 -13.52 -2.56 -18.42
CA GLN A 104 -12.66 -1.45 -18.83
C GLN A 104 -11.31 -1.89 -19.40
N GLN A 105 -10.93 -3.17 -19.29
CA GLN A 105 -9.67 -3.65 -19.87
C GLN A 105 -9.74 -3.56 -21.41
N ARG A 106 -8.73 -2.95 -22.02
CA ARG A 106 -8.59 -2.84 -23.48
C ARG A 106 -7.30 -3.52 -23.91
N GLY A 107 -7.43 -4.70 -24.52
CA GLY A 107 -6.29 -5.58 -24.76
C GLY A 107 -5.79 -6.14 -23.43
N ASP A 108 -4.53 -5.91 -23.12
CA ASP A 108 -3.85 -6.42 -21.93
C ASP A 108 -3.71 -5.38 -20.81
N ASN A 109 -4.31 -4.19 -20.92
CA ASN A 109 -4.10 -3.11 -19.95
C ASN A 109 -5.33 -2.22 -19.75
N TRP A 110 -5.21 -1.28 -18.81
CA TRP A 110 -6.17 -0.21 -18.60
C TRP A 110 -5.56 1.12 -19.03
N ASN A 111 -6.20 1.79 -19.99
CA ASN A 111 -5.84 3.11 -20.54
C ASN A 111 -4.40 3.26 -21.07
N ASN A 112 -3.70 2.17 -21.39
CA ASN A 112 -2.27 2.18 -21.72
C ASN A 112 -1.44 2.90 -20.65
N ASN A 113 -1.84 2.74 -19.39
CA ASN A 113 -1.29 3.47 -18.25
C ASN A 113 -0.89 2.49 -17.13
N GLU A 114 0.34 2.63 -16.66
CA GLU A 114 0.94 1.76 -15.65
C GLU A 114 0.28 1.89 -14.27
N ILE A 115 -0.21 3.07 -13.92
CA ILE A 115 -0.86 3.33 -12.64
C ILE A 115 -2.28 2.76 -12.65
N ASP A 116 -3.06 3.04 -13.70
CA ASP A 116 -4.41 2.48 -13.86
C ASP A 116 -4.38 0.95 -13.88
N THR A 117 -3.43 0.38 -14.63
CA THR A 117 -3.26 -1.07 -14.74
C THR A 117 -2.83 -1.68 -13.40
N ALA A 118 -1.88 -1.09 -12.69
CA ALA A 118 -1.46 -1.59 -11.38
C ALA A 118 -2.62 -1.56 -10.37
N TYR A 119 -3.37 -0.46 -10.27
CA TYR A 119 -4.50 -0.38 -9.34
C TYR A 119 -5.63 -1.36 -9.70
N ALA A 120 -5.98 -1.50 -10.98
CA ALA A 120 -6.98 -2.47 -11.43
C ALA A 120 -6.57 -3.90 -11.04
N LEU A 121 -5.31 -4.28 -11.28
CA LEU A 121 -4.77 -5.59 -10.90
C LEU A 121 -4.77 -5.81 -9.39
N MET A 122 -4.46 -4.79 -8.58
CA MET A 122 -4.58 -4.91 -7.12
C MET A 122 -6.02 -5.20 -6.69
N ALA A 123 -7.00 -4.47 -7.24
CA ALA A 123 -8.41 -4.64 -6.90
C ALA A 123 -8.94 -6.02 -7.27
N LEU A 124 -8.55 -6.54 -8.45
CA LEU A 124 -8.88 -7.91 -8.86
C LEU A 124 -8.18 -8.96 -7.98
N GLY A 125 -6.91 -8.71 -7.62
CA GLY A 125 -6.08 -9.60 -6.81
C GLY A 125 -6.62 -9.78 -5.38
N ASP A 126 -7.15 -8.70 -4.77
CA ASP A 126 -7.82 -8.75 -3.46
C ASP A 126 -9.04 -9.70 -3.44
N ARG A 127 -9.54 -10.09 -4.61
CA ARG A 127 -10.66 -11.03 -4.80
C ARG A 127 -10.24 -12.31 -5.51
N MET A 128 -8.95 -12.58 -5.56
CA MET A 128 -8.36 -13.77 -6.20
C MET A 128 -8.72 -13.90 -7.69
N ILE A 129 -9.08 -12.80 -8.35
CA ILE A 129 -9.31 -12.77 -9.79
C ILE A 129 -7.96 -12.54 -10.47
N LYS A 130 -7.40 -13.62 -11.00
CA LYS A 130 -6.12 -13.61 -11.71
C LYS A 130 -6.27 -12.92 -13.08
N ASN A 131 -5.36 -12.03 -13.40
CA ASN A 131 -5.26 -11.40 -14.73
C ASN A 131 -3.80 -11.44 -15.20
N ILE A 132 -3.45 -12.57 -15.82
CA ILE A 132 -2.10 -12.83 -16.31
C ILE A 132 -1.70 -11.80 -17.37
N GLN A 133 -2.59 -11.48 -18.30
CA GLN A 133 -2.31 -10.56 -19.39
C GLN A 133 -1.89 -9.17 -18.89
N GLY A 134 -2.60 -8.63 -17.90
CA GLY A 134 -2.22 -7.35 -17.27
C GLY A 134 -0.90 -7.38 -16.54
N CYS A 135 -0.59 -8.48 -15.87
CA CYS A 135 0.71 -8.64 -15.20
C CYS A 135 1.86 -8.68 -16.22
N GLU A 136 1.71 -9.48 -17.29
CA GLU A 136 2.72 -9.58 -18.35
C GLU A 136 2.88 -8.24 -19.09
N TRP A 137 1.80 -7.48 -19.27
CA TRP A 137 1.88 -6.14 -19.86
C TRP A 137 2.72 -5.20 -18.98
N LEU A 138 2.53 -5.21 -17.65
CA LEU A 138 3.35 -4.40 -16.74
C LEU A 138 4.84 -4.76 -16.84
N ILE A 139 5.16 -6.06 -16.88
CA ILE A 139 6.55 -6.52 -16.93
C ILE A 139 7.19 -6.16 -18.28
N ARG A 140 6.52 -6.49 -19.40
CA ARG A 140 7.06 -6.29 -20.75
C ARG A 140 7.28 -4.82 -21.10
N ASN A 141 6.45 -3.92 -20.56
CA ASN A 141 6.53 -2.49 -20.85
C ASN A 141 7.31 -1.70 -19.79
N TYR A 142 7.77 -2.36 -18.71
CA TYR A 142 8.58 -1.68 -17.71
C TYR A 142 9.89 -1.20 -18.32
N GLY A 143 10.20 0.08 -18.15
CA GLY A 143 11.41 0.70 -18.67
C GLY A 143 11.67 2.07 -18.04
N PRO A 144 12.66 2.84 -18.55
CA PRO A 144 13.14 4.08 -17.93
C PRO A 144 12.04 5.11 -17.62
N LYS A 145 10.97 5.15 -18.43
CA LYS A 145 9.83 6.06 -18.22
C LYS A 145 9.02 5.72 -16.95
N TRP A 146 8.99 4.46 -16.54
CA TRP A 146 8.23 3.99 -15.38
C TRP A 146 9.12 3.78 -14.15
N GLU A 147 10.44 3.99 -14.31
CA GLU A 147 11.45 3.76 -13.30
C GLU A 147 11.46 4.90 -12.25
N HIS A 148 10.34 5.00 -11.54
CA HIS A 148 10.10 5.89 -10.42
C HIS A 148 9.71 5.06 -9.19
N ALA A 149 10.14 5.48 -8.01
CA ALA A 149 9.94 4.71 -6.77
C ALA A 149 8.45 4.42 -6.49
N GLY A 150 7.57 5.41 -6.65
CA GLY A 150 6.13 5.26 -6.45
C GLY A 150 5.49 4.28 -7.44
N THR A 151 5.75 4.46 -8.73
CA THR A 151 5.24 3.58 -9.81
C THR A 151 5.72 2.14 -9.63
N THR A 152 7.01 1.96 -9.39
CA THR A 152 7.62 0.63 -9.17
C THR A 152 7.01 -0.08 -7.97
N SER A 153 6.76 0.65 -6.88
CA SER A 153 6.12 0.11 -5.69
C SER A 153 4.69 -0.37 -5.95
N LEU A 154 3.93 0.38 -6.76
CA LEU A 154 2.59 -0.02 -7.17
C LEU A 154 2.64 -1.28 -8.05
N ILE A 155 3.56 -1.36 -9.01
CA ILE A 155 3.71 -2.54 -9.86
C ILE A 155 4.07 -3.78 -9.03
N ILE A 156 5.06 -3.69 -8.13
CA ILE A 156 5.42 -4.78 -7.22
C ILE A 156 4.19 -5.24 -6.42
N THR A 157 3.47 -4.30 -5.81
CA THR A 157 2.28 -4.61 -5.01
C THR A 157 1.20 -5.31 -5.84
N ALA A 158 0.96 -4.85 -7.07
CA ALA A 158 0.01 -5.46 -7.98
C ALA A 158 0.41 -6.89 -8.35
N LEU A 159 1.67 -7.12 -8.70
CA LEU A 159 2.19 -8.45 -9.05
C LEU A 159 2.15 -9.41 -7.86
N ILE A 160 2.45 -8.95 -6.64
CA ILE A 160 2.35 -9.78 -5.43
C ILE A 160 0.91 -10.21 -5.18
N LYS A 161 -0.04 -9.27 -5.26
CA LYS A 161 -1.47 -9.57 -5.08
C LYS A 161 -2.03 -10.48 -6.17
N GLN A 162 -1.45 -10.43 -7.37
CA GLN A 162 -1.84 -11.27 -8.48
C GLN A 162 -1.20 -12.65 -8.36
N ASP A 163 0.12 -12.77 -8.36
CA ASP A 163 0.85 -14.03 -8.24
C ASP A 163 2.33 -13.80 -7.86
N GLY A 164 2.59 -13.61 -6.57
CA GLY A 164 3.93 -13.28 -6.09
C GLY A 164 5.01 -14.32 -6.42
N GLU A 165 4.66 -15.61 -6.49
CA GLU A 165 5.60 -16.68 -6.84
C GLU A 165 5.98 -16.61 -8.32
N LYS A 166 4.98 -16.52 -9.20
CA LYS A 166 5.19 -16.46 -10.65
C LYS A 166 6.06 -15.27 -11.06
N TYR A 167 5.89 -14.11 -10.42
CA TYR A 167 6.59 -12.87 -10.77
C TYR A 167 7.77 -12.56 -9.84
N SER A 168 8.24 -13.54 -9.07
CA SER A 168 9.20 -13.35 -7.99
C SER A 168 10.54 -12.74 -8.44
N ASP A 169 11.04 -13.11 -9.62
CA ASP A 169 12.31 -12.57 -10.15
C ASP A 169 12.21 -11.05 -10.38
N PHE A 170 11.17 -10.61 -11.08
CA PHE A 170 10.90 -9.19 -11.30
C PHE A 170 10.69 -8.45 -9.98
N ILE A 171 9.91 -9.03 -9.05
CA ILE A 171 9.66 -8.44 -7.73
C ILE A 171 10.96 -8.23 -6.95
N LYS A 172 11.82 -9.25 -6.87
CA LYS A 172 13.11 -9.19 -6.14
C LYS A 172 14.07 -8.19 -6.76
N GLU A 173 14.16 -8.19 -8.08
CA GLU A 173 15.02 -7.26 -8.82
C GLU A 173 14.58 -5.81 -8.59
N ARG A 174 13.28 -5.53 -8.71
CA ARG A 174 12.75 -4.17 -8.53
C ARG A 174 12.72 -3.73 -7.06
N ALA A 175 12.55 -4.64 -6.11
CA ALA A 175 12.71 -4.35 -4.68
C ALA A 175 14.16 -3.94 -4.36
N SER A 176 15.14 -4.65 -4.93
CA SER A 176 16.56 -4.31 -4.80
C SER A 176 16.87 -2.93 -5.42
N TRP A 177 16.28 -2.64 -6.59
CA TRP A 177 16.37 -1.32 -7.20
C TRP A 177 15.78 -0.23 -6.29
N LEU A 178 14.61 -0.44 -5.69
CA LEU A 178 13.99 0.52 -4.76
C LEU A 178 14.91 0.86 -3.59
N LEU A 179 15.55 -0.15 -2.98
CA LEU A 179 16.53 0.04 -1.90
C LEU A 179 17.74 0.86 -2.37
N SER A 180 18.22 0.63 -3.60
CA SER A 180 19.35 1.40 -4.16
C SER A 180 19.03 2.88 -4.41
N LYS A 181 17.74 3.23 -4.49
CA LYS A 181 17.26 4.61 -4.69
C LYS A 181 16.90 5.31 -3.38
N ARG A 182 17.12 4.67 -2.24
CA ARG A 182 16.90 5.30 -0.94
C ARG A 182 17.90 6.44 -0.75
N GLU A 183 17.40 7.59 -0.32
CA GLU A 183 18.18 8.77 0.03
C GLU A 183 18.47 8.70 1.55
N ASP A 184 18.04 9.70 2.33
CA ASP A 184 18.26 9.78 3.78
C ASP A 184 17.32 8.86 4.58
N SER A 185 17.44 7.55 4.39
CA SER A 185 16.54 6.52 4.94
C SER A 185 15.08 6.61 4.48
N GLY A 186 14.76 7.54 3.58
CA GLY A 186 13.47 7.65 2.90
C GLY A 186 13.66 7.87 1.40
N TRP A 187 12.56 8.24 0.76
CA TRP A 187 12.50 8.68 -0.64
C TRP A 187 11.96 10.11 -0.67
N THR A 188 12.09 10.77 -1.82
CA THR A 188 11.82 12.20 -2.03
C THR A 188 10.59 12.76 -1.30
N TYR A 189 9.49 11.99 -1.20
CA TYR A 189 8.28 12.38 -0.50
C TYR A 189 7.84 11.33 0.53
N ILE A 190 7.14 11.76 1.60
CA ILE A 190 6.58 10.86 2.64
C ILE A 190 5.61 9.85 2.02
N ALA A 191 4.71 10.29 1.15
CA ALA A 191 3.77 9.39 0.46
C ALA A 191 4.50 8.34 -0.39
N THR A 192 5.52 8.75 -1.15
CA THR A 192 6.35 7.82 -1.95
C THR A 192 7.10 6.85 -1.06
N SER A 193 7.71 7.34 0.03
CA SER A 193 8.43 6.50 0.99
C SER A 193 7.53 5.42 1.57
N ASN A 194 6.29 5.75 1.91
CA ASN A 194 5.33 4.78 2.40
C ASN A 194 4.96 3.72 1.36
N LEU A 195 4.72 4.10 0.10
CA LEU A 195 4.48 3.12 -0.95
C LEU A 195 5.65 2.16 -1.10
N VAL A 196 6.88 2.66 -1.03
CA VAL A 196 8.09 1.84 -1.09
C VAL A 196 8.19 0.91 0.11
N ILE A 197 8.04 1.42 1.34
CA ILE A 197 8.07 0.61 2.56
C ILE A 197 7.05 -0.54 2.48
N GLN A 198 5.81 -0.25 2.07
CA GLN A 198 4.75 -1.25 1.91
C GLN A 198 5.14 -2.31 0.88
N ALA A 199 5.65 -1.90 -0.29
CA ALA A 199 6.08 -2.82 -1.34
C ALA A 199 7.27 -3.70 -0.88
N LEU A 200 8.23 -3.14 -0.16
CA LEU A 200 9.38 -3.90 0.38
C LEU A 200 8.95 -4.92 1.43
N ILE A 201 8.03 -4.56 2.33
CA ILE A 201 7.46 -5.50 3.30
C ILE A 201 6.78 -6.66 2.58
N LEU A 202 5.92 -6.37 1.60
CA LEU A 202 5.22 -7.39 0.82
C LEU A 202 6.17 -8.27 0.00
N ALA A 203 7.25 -7.69 -0.52
CA ALA A 203 8.26 -8.42 -1.29
C ALA A 203 9.15 -9.34 -0.41
N GLY A 204 8.92 -9.37 0.91
CA GLY A 204 9.67 -10.21 1.83
C GLY A 204 11.08 -9.68 2.11
N VAL A 205 11.34 -8.38 1.93
CA VAL A 205 12.64 -7.79 2.25
C VAL A 205 12.91 -7.93 3.75
N GLU A 206 14.19 -8.19 4.06
CA GLU A 206 14.68 -8.39 5.43
C GLU A 206 14.43 -7.17 6.31
N GLU A 207 14.09 -7.42 7.58
CA GLU A 207 13.74 -6.37 8.54
C GLU A 207 14.85 -5.30 8.65
N LYS A 208 16.12 -5.73 8.71
CA LYS A 208 17.29 -4.85 8.82
C LYS A 208 17.35 -3.77 7.73
N ASP A 209 16.79 -4.06 6.55
CA ASP A 209 16.79 -3.15 5.41
C ASP A 209 15.59 -2.19 5.43
N ILE A 210 14.53 -2.53 6.19
CA ILE A 210 13.30 -1.75 6.34
C ILE A 210 13.37 -0.81 7.56
N VAL A 211 13.97 -1.25 8.67
CA VAL A 211 14.10 -0.50 9.95
C VAL A 211 14.53 0.96 9.79
N PRO A 212 15.56 1.30 8.98
CA PRO A 212 15.96 2.70 8.82
C PRO A 212 14.82 3.60 8.33
N SER A 213 13.99 3.07 7.43
CA SER A 213 12.87 3.79 6.83
C SER A 213 11.69 3.95 7.80
N ILE A 214 11.48 2.98 8.70
CA ILE A 214 10.50 3.10 9.79
C ILE A 214 10.92 4.17 10.79
N LYS A 215 12.20 4.19 11.21
CA LYS A 215 12.72 5.23 12.12
C LYS A 215 12.64 6.61 11.50
N TRP A 216 13.00 6.73 10.22
CA TRP A 216 12.81 7.96 9.46
C TRP A 216 11.35 8.39 9.46
N LEU A 217 10.42 7.47 9.18
CA LEU A 217 8.99 7.76 9.14
C LEU A 217 8.47 8.26 10.49
N LEU A 218 8.84 7.62 11.59
CA LEU A 218 8.49 8.08 12.95
C LEU A 218 9.01 9.50 13.22
N GLY A 219 10.22 9.81 12.79
CA GLY A 219 10.82 11.14 12.91
C GLY A 219 10.19 12.21 12.02
N LYS A 220 9.33 11.85 11.05
CA LYS A 220 8.59 12.78 10.19
C LYS A 220 7.21 13.14 10.72
N GLN A 221 6.74 12.52 11.81
CA GLN A 221 5.45 12.87 12.39
C GLN A 221 5.50 14.29 12.96
N GLN A 222 4.50 15.09 12.64
CA GLN A 222 4.34 16.46 13.13
C GLN A 222 3.78 16.47 14.55
N GLU A 223 3.90 17.61 15.25
CA GLU A 223 3.39 17.79 16.61
C GLU A 223 1.88 17.54 16.71
N ASN A 224 1.12 17.85 15.66
CA ASN A 224 -0.32 17.59 15.58
C ASN A 224 -0.67 16.11 15.36
N GLY A 225 0.31 15.21 15.31
CA GLY A 225 0.13 13.77 15.09
C GLY A 225 0.05 13.35 13.62
N SER A 226 -0.06 14.28 12.68
CA SER A 226 -0.12 13.95 11.26
C SER A 226 1.26 13.70 10.64
N TRP A 227 1.28 13.10 9.46
CA TRP A 227 2.42 13.13 8.56
C TRP A 227 2.17 14.10 7.41
N LYS A 228 1.84 15.36 7.72
CA LYS A 228 1.56 16.48 6.78
C LYS A 228 0.12 16.57 6.27
N ASP A 229 -0.41 15.51 5.67
CA ASP A 229 -1.73 15.50 5.03
C ASP A 229 -2.44 14.16 5.18
N ILE A 230 -3.71 14.07 4.75
CA ILE A 230 -4.53 12.85 4.89
C ILE A 230 -3.86 11.66 4.21
N ILE A 231 -3.34 11.83 2.99
CA ILE A 231 -2.73 10.73 2.23
C ILE A 231 -1.45 10.25 2.88
N SER A 232 -0.56 11.16 3.25
CA SER A 232 0.69 10.81 3.88
C SER A 232 0.47 10.20 5.26
N THR A 233 -0.51 10.69 6.04
CA THR A 233 -0.88 10.13 7.35
C THR A 233 -1.45 8.73 7.22
N THR A 234 -2.43 8.53 6.34
CA THR A 234 -3.06 7.21 6.14
C THR A 234 -2.06 6.18 5.62
N LEU A 235 -1.21 6.54 4.66
CA LEU A 235 -0.13 5.68 4.18
C LEU A 235 0.89 5.37 5.28
N SER A 236 1.20 6.32 6.16
CA SER A 236 2.10 6.10 7.30
C SER A 236 1.51 5.11 8.30
N LEU A 237 0.23 5.27 8.65
CA LEU A 237 -0.49 4.33 9.52
C LEU A 237 -0.51 2.92 8.94
N ILE A 238 -0.75 2.76 7.63
CA ILE A 238 -0.70 1.47 6.93
C ILE A 238 0.70 0.86 7.01
N SER A 239 1.75 1.63 6.67
CA SER A 239 3.13 1.14 6.70
C SER A 239 3.55 0.69 8.10
N LEU A 240 3.20 1.47 9.13
CA LEU A 240 3.51 1.15 10.52
C LEU A 240 2.82 -0.13 10.99
N LYS A 241 1.55 -0.34 10.61
CA LYS A 241 0.83 -1.56 10.94
C LYS A 241 1.40 -2.78 10.21
N MET A 242 1.66 -2.67 8.91
CA MET A 242 2.31 -3.74 8.14
C MET A 242 3.67 -4.14 8.74
N TYR A 243 4.43 -3.15 9.21
CA TYR A 243 5.70 -3.41 9.85
C TYR A 243 5.55 -4.12 11.21
N LEU A 244 4.60 -3.67 12.06
CA LEU A 244 4.29 -4.36 13.32
C LEU A 244 3.84 -5.81 13.08
N ASP A 245 3.00 -6.04 12.08
CA ASP A 245 2.51 -7.40 11.76
C ASP A 245 3.67 -8.30 11.30
N LYS A 246 4.61 -7.77 10.51
CA LYS A 246 5.85 -8.48 10.13
C LYS A 246 6.71 -8.82 11.36
N LEU A 247 6.82 -7.92 12.33
CA LEU A 247 7.58 -8.19 13.56
C LEU A 247 6.95 -9.33 14.37
N ASN A 248 5.62 -9.34 14.47
CA ASN A 248 4.89 -10.37 15.20
C ASN A 248 4.98 -11.73 14.49
N SER A 249 4.96 -11.77 13.15
CA SER A 249 5.10 -13.04 12.42
C SER A 249 6.49 -13.68 12.58
N ILE A 250 7.53 -12.88 12.83
CA ILE A 250 8.89 -13.39 13.08
C ILE A 250 9.04 -13.93 14.52
N SER A 251 8.27 -13.41 15.49
CA SER A 251 8.32 -13.91 16.87
C SER A 251 7.58 -15.23 17.10
N ASP A 252 6.73 -15.62 16.16
CA ASP A 252 5.94 -16.87 16.22
C ASP A 252 6.64 -18.06 15.52
N GLU A 253 7.80 -17.85 14.88
CA GLU A 253 8.68 -18.86 14.28
C GLU A 253 9.87 -19.22 15.19
#